data_AF-A0A7S0W6Q6-F1
#
_entry.id   AF-A0A7S0W6Q6-F1
#
_cell.length_a   1.000
_cell.length_b   1.000
_cell.length_c   1.000
_cell.angle_alpha   90.00
_cell.angle_beta   90.00
_cell.angle_gamma   90.00
#
_symmetry.space_group_name_H-M   'P 1'
#
loop_
_entity.id
_entity.type
_entity.pdbx_description
1 polymer ?
#
loop_
_entity_poly.entity_id
_entity_poly.type
_entity_poly.pdbx_seq_one_letter_code
_entity_poly.pdbx_strand_id
1 'polypeptide(L)'
;VSTGRMLSVSKGQAHERGERKVEFSVGGTEKSIFEVLPAFKTHTTGEAVASGDLLTFLTQKKLEGMRYYLHMSRLASGEEDIRGRRLSNSGYQHSRDHVVSGLRCDSSYIVHGEELNASARPTFFHTLRFSSHEAWVSEGVVCGESFVGIYHKDAEAYLGYDPAISPLPVFMGSQRVNAKSRKKCAWIWKVESSDVLDAGEPVVRGEGRLYRFKHLASNLYLCLDPSMGGLVMTNEYHHNTSLLSLKELGRALPG
;
A
#
# COMPACT_ATOMS: atom_id res chain seq x y z
N VAL A 1 -0.29 -1.21 -9.66
CA VAL A 1 0.62 -2.34 -10.01
C VAL A 1 -0.05 -3.68 -9.75
N SER A 2 -0.45 -4.00 -8.53
CA SER A 2 -0.99 -5.31 -8.12
C SER A 2 -2.21 -5.82 -8.92
N THR A 3 -3.09 -4.94 -9.38
CA THR A 3 -4.34 -5.33 -10.06
C THR A 3 -4.28 -5.21 -11.59
N GLY A 4 -3.21 -4.63 -12.15
CA GLY A 4 -3.15 -4.24 -13.57
C GLY A 4 -4.22 -3.22 -14.00
N ARG A 5 -4.98 -2.65 -13.06
CA ARG A 5 -6.00 -1.63 -13.34
C ARG A 5 -5.38 -0.24 -13.35
N MET A 6 -6.00 0.65 -14.12
CA MET A 6 -5.59 2.04 -14.25
C MET A 6 -6.54 2.95 -13.49
N LEU A 7 -6.00 3.99 -12.86
CA LEU A 7 -6.78 5.05 -12.22
C LEU A 7 -7.52 5.86 -13.29
N SER A 8 -8.81 6.10 -13.08
CA SER A 8 -9.70 6.72 -14.07
C SER A 8 -10.73 7.62 -13.40
N VAL A 9 -11.15 8.67 -14.10
CA VAL A 9 -12.27 9.51 -13.67
C VAL A 9 -13.57 9.02 -14.34
N SER A 10 -14.59 8.74 -13.54
CA SER A 10 -15.88 8.27 -14.02
C SER A 10 -16.89 9.41 -14.17
N LYS A 11 -18.06 9.13 -14.76
CA LYS A 11 -19.18 10.10 -14.79
C LYS A 11 -19.95 10.12 -13.46
N GLY A 12 -19.70 9.15 -12.58
CA GLY A 12 -20.34 9.09 -11.27
C GLY A 12 -19.99 10.33 -10.45
N GLN A 13 -20.95 10.82 -9.68
CA GLN A 13 -20.70 11.88 -8.72
C GLN A 13 -19.87 11.34 -7.55
N ALA A 14 -18.88 12.12 -7.10
CA ALA A 14 -18.19 11.87 -5.83
C ALA A 14 -19.06 12.32 -4.64
N HIS A 15 -18.49 12.34 -3.43
CA HIS A 15 -19.22 12.79 -2.25
C HIS A 15 -19.66 14.27 -2.36
N GLU A 16 -18.74 15.18 -2.73
CA GLU A 16 -19.08 16.59 -2.90
C GLU A 16 -19.83 16.85 -4.22
N ARG A 17 -20.77 17.80 -4.19
CA ARG A 17 -21.56 18.15 -5.37
C ARG A 17 -20.69 18.86 -6.41
N GLY A 18 -20.68 18.31 -7.62
CA GLY A 18 -19.89 18.83 -8.75
C GLY A 18 -18.56 18.12 -8.93
N GLU A 19 -18.17 17.27 -7.99
CA GLU A 19 -16.97 16.44 -8.10
C GLU A 19 -17.30 15.08 -8.74
N ARG A 20 -16.32 14.51 -9.42
CA ARG A 20 -16.43 13.23 -10.13
C ARG A 20 -15.67 12.15 -9.39
N LYS A 21 -16.24 10.96 -9.40
CA LYS A 21 -15.64 9.80 -8.76
C LYS A 21 -14.39 9.36 -9.50
N VAL A 22 -13.33 9.08 -8.75
CA VAL A 22 -12.14 8.39 -9.26
C VAL A 22 -12.29 6.90 -8.94
N GLU A 23 -11.89 6.03 -9.87
CA GLU A 23 -11.99 4.58 -9.72
C GLU A 23 -10.91 3.85 -10.53
N PHE A 24 -10.75 2.55 -10.26
CA PHE A 24 -9.84 1.70 -11.02
C PHE A 24 -10.58 0.96 -12.15
N SER A 25 -10.22 1.26 -13.40
CA SER A 25 -10.79 0.60 -14.59
C SER A 25 -9.83 -0.45 -15.17
N VAL A 26 -10.39 -1.51 -15.75
CA VAL A 26 -9.63 -2.52 -16.50
C VAL A 26 -9.23 -1.95 -17.86
N GLY A 27 -7.97 -2.15 -18.26
CA GLY A 27 -7.49 -1.83 -19.62
C GLY A 27 -7.18 -0.36 -19.92
N GLY A 28 -7.48 0.55 -18.99
CA GLY A 28 -7.32 1.99 -19.23
C GLY A 28 -8.30 2.52 -20.26
N THR A 29 -8.60 3.81 -20.17
CA THR A 29 -9.40 4.54 -21.15
C THR A 29 -8.79 5.92 -21.35
N GLU A 30 -9.31 6.72 -22.28
CA GLU A 30 -8.93 8.14 -22.39
C GLU A 30 -9.20 8.94 -21.11
N LYS A 31 -10.04 8.42 -20.20
CA LYS A 31 -10.31 9.00 -18.87
C LYS A 31 -9.29 8.59 -17.80
N SER A 32 -8.33 7.73 -18.17
CA SER A 32 -7.18 7.33 -17.36
C SER A 32 -5.93 8.16 -17.67
N ILE A 33 -6.02 9.06 -18.65
CA ILE A 33 -4.89 9.88 -19.09
C ILE A 33 -4.99 11.25 -18.43
N PHE A 34 -3.93 11.61 -17.71
CA PHE A 34 -3.80 12.88 -17.00
C PHE A 34 -2.60 13.65 -17.58
N GLU A 35 -2.83 14.91 -17.90
CA GLU A 35 -1.76 15.88 -18.11
C GLU A 35 -1.14 16.23 -16.76
N VAL A 36 0.19 16.15 -16.69
CA VAL A 36 0.97 16.50 -15.51
C VAL A 36 1.39 17.95 -15.66
N LEU A 37 1.03 18.78 -14.68
CA LEU A 37 1.31 20.21 -14.69
C LEU A 37 2.11 20.59 -13.43
N PRO A 38 3.11 21.48 -13.53
CA PRO A 38 3.83 21.96 -12.36
C PRO A 38 2.91 22.78 -11.47
N ALA A 39 3.07 22.66 -10.15
CA ALA A 39 2.31 23.47 -9.19
C ALA A 39 2.67 24.96 -9.27
N PHE A 40 3.92 25.28 -9.64
CA PHE A 40 4.45 26.64 -9.70
C PHE A 40 4.93 26.99 -11.11
N LYS A 41 4.83 28.27 -11.47
CA LYS A 41 5.23 28.82 -12.78
C LYS A 41 6.75 28.82 -13.04
N THR A 42 7.55 28.37 -12.09
CA THR A 42 9.01 28.29 -12.20
C THR A 42 9.48 27.19 -13.13
N HIS A 43 8.62 26.21 -13.42
CA HIS A 43 8.91 25.11 -14.33
C HIS A 43 8.26 25.36 -15.69
N THR A 44 8.98 25.04 -16.76
CA THR A 44 8.47 25.14 -18.12
C THR A 44 7.95 23.81 -18.64
N THR A 45 6.96 23.87 -19.53
CA THR A 45 6.41 22.68 -20.19
C THR A 45 7.51 21.98 -21.00
N GLY A 46 7.70 20.69 -20.77
CA GLY A 46 8.71 19.87 -21.45
C GLY A 46 9.95 19.59 -20.60
N GLU A 47 10.09 20.23 -19.43
CA GLU A 47 11.10 19.84 -18.44
C GLU A 47 10.84 18.44 -17.88
N ALA A 48 11.93 17.75 -17.51
CA ALA A 48 11.84 16.49 -16.80
C ALA A 48 11.29 16.72 -15.39
N VAL A 49 10.33 15.90 -14.99
CA VAL A 49 9.79 15.90 -13.62
C VAL A 49 10.77 15.14 -12.72
N ALA A 50 11.27 15.80 -11.68
CA ALA A 50 12.12 15.20 -10.67
C ALA A 50 11.29 14.55 -9.54
N SER A 51 11.93 13.65 -8.79
CA SER A 51 11.35 13.13 -7.55
C SER A 51 11.34 14.23 -6.50
N GLY A 52 10.20 14.44 -5.86
CA GLY A 52 9.95 15.50 -4.88
C GLY A 52 9.21 16.70 -5.48
N ASP A 53 9.11 16.82 -6.80
CA ASP A 53 8.41 17.93 -7.45
C ASP A 53 6.94 17.95 -7.05
N LEU A 54 6.41 19.16 -6.91
CA LEU A 54 5.01 19.41 -6.60
C LEU A 54 4.22 19.60 -7.89
N LEU A 55 3.24 18.73 -8.12
CA LEU A 55 2.52 18.63 -9.39
C LEU A 55 1.00 18.64 -9.19
N THR A 56 0.28 18.88 -10.28
CA THR A 56 -1.17 18.65 -10.39
C THR A 56 -1.44 17.73 -11.58
N PHE A 57 -2.57 17.01 -11.53
CA PHE A 57 -2.97 16.08 -12.58
C PHE A 57 -4.32 16.50 -13.13
N LEU A 58 -4.37 16.81 -14.43
CA LEU A 58 -5.58 17.28 -15.11
C LEU A 58 -6.03 16.25 -16.15
N THR A 59 -7.29 15.81 -16.12
CA THR A 59 -7.81 14.87 -17.11
C THR A 59 -7.58 15.40 -18.53
N GLN A 60 -7.01 14.60 -19.43
CA GLN A 60 -6.79 15.01 -20.82
C GLN A 60 -8.13 15.25 -21.54
N LYS A 61 -9.07 14.31 -21.39
CA LYS A 61 -10.39 14.39 -22.02
C LYS A 61 -11.40 15.15 -21.17
N LYS A 62 -12.29 15.90 -21.83
CA LYS A 62 -13.45 16.53 -21.19
C LYS A 62 -14.48 15.48 -20.76
N LEU A 63 -14.97 15.60 -19.54
CA LEU A 63 -16.13 14.89 -19.00
C LEU A 63 -17.27 15.89 -18.85
N GLU A 64 -18.38 15.66 -19.54
CA GLU A 64 -19.55 16.56 -19.50
C GLU A 64 -19.17 18.03 -19.82
N GLY A 65 -18.26 18.20 -20.79
CA GLY A 65 -17.82 19.52 -21.26
C GLY A 65 -16.67 20.16 -20.48
N MET A 66 -16.26 19.59 -19.34
CA MET A 66 -15.20 20.15 -18.48
C MET A 66 -14.02 19.19 -18.28
N ARG A 67 -12.83 19.74 -18.03
CA ARG A 67 -11.66 18.96 -17.58
C ARG A 67 -11.58 19.06 -16.05
N TYR A 68 -11.14 18.00 -15.40
CA TYR A 68 -11.09 17.93 -13.94
C TYR A 68 -9.67 17.64 -13.46
N TYR A 69 -9.28 18.28 -12.37
CA TYR A 69 -8.06 17.96 -11.65
C TYR A 69 -8.30 16.80 -10.70
N LEU A 70 -7.29 15.96 -10.48
CA LEU A 70 -7.29 15.09 -9.30
C LEU A 70 -7.28 15.96 -8.05
N HIS A 71 -8.13 15.61 -7.10
CA HIS A 71 -8.42 16.40 -5.92
C HIS A 71 -8.57 15.50 -4.70
N MET A 72 -8.07 15.95 -3.56
CA MET A 72 -8.31 15.34 -2.26
C MET A 72 -9.33 16.19 -1.52
N SER A 73 -10.50 15.64 -1.22
CA SER A 73 -11.50 16.29 -0.37
C SER A 73 -11.66 15.54 0.95
N ARG A 74 -12.16 16.23 1.97
CA ARG A 74 -12.49 15.58 3.24
C ARG A 74 -13.81 14.83 3.06
N LEU A 75 -13.82 13.53 3.31
CA LEU A 75 -15.07 12.83 3.58
C LEU A 75 -15.68 13.48 4.81
N ALA A 76 -16.92 13.98 4.69
CA ALA A 76 -17.65 14.42 5.86
C ALA A 76 -17.66 13.25 6.86
N SER A 77 -17.00 13.43 8.00
CA SER A 77 -17.15 12.50 9.11
C SER A 77 -18.64 12.43 9.42
N GLY A 78 -19.20 11.22 9.44
CA GLY A 78 -20.65 10.98 9.52
C GLY A 78 -21.37 11.58 10.74
N GLU A 79 -20.70 12.38 11.57
CA GLU A 79 -21.30 13.13 12.66
C GLU A 79 -22.05 14.40 12.20
N GLU A 80 -21.63 15.06 11.12
CA GLU A 80 -22.32 16.29 10.66
C GLU A 80 -23.62 16.01 9.86
N ASP A 81 -23.75 14.83 9.25
CA ASP A 81 -24.94 14.49 8.45
C ASP A 81 -26.13 13.98 9.31
N ILE A 82 -25.89 13.64 10.59
CA ILE A 82 -26.93 13.15 11.52
C ILE A 82 -27.83 14.29 12.01
N ARG A 83 -27.37 15.54 12.00
CA ARG A 83 -28.19 16.70 12.43
C ARG A 83 -28.97 17.37 11.29
N GLY A 84 -28.68 17.04 10.03
CA GLY A 84 -29.30 17.66 8.86
C GLY A 84 -30.40 16.86 8.14
N ARG A 85 -30.47 15.53 8.32
CA ARG A 85 -31.47 14.68 7.64
C ARG A 85 -32.38 13.95 8.62
N ARG A 86 -33.36 14.68 9.14
CA ARG A 86 -34.61 14.06 9.59
C ARG A 86 -35.44 13.66 8.37
N LEU A 87 -35.89 12.40 8.40
CA LEU A 87 -36.97 11.78 7.62
C LEU A 87 -36.59 11.15 6.27
N SER A 88 -36.31 9.85 6.28
CA SER A 88 -37.33 8.87 5.85
C SER A 88 -36.85 7.42 6.04
N ASN A 89 -37.76 6.63 6.59
CA ASN A 89 -37.67 5.19 6.81
C ASN A 89 -37.33 4.41 5.53
N SER A 90 -36.37 3.49 5.61
CA SER A 90 -36.59 2.07 5.28
C SER A 90 -35.31 1.27 5.53
N GLY A 91 -35.45 0.12 6.18
CA GLY A 91 -34.36 -0.79 6.48
C GLY A 91 -33.73 -1.35 5.21
N TYR A 92 -32.55 -0.86 4.88
CA TYR A 92 -31.62 -1.47 3.92
C TYR A 92 -30.19 -1.07 4.33
N GLN A 93 -29.72 -1.63 5.46
CA GLN A 93 -28.41 -1.30 6.04
C GLN A 93 -27.36 -2.40 5.82
N HIS A 94 -27.45 -3.17 4.72
CA HIS A 94 -26.52 -4.27 4.42
C HIS A 94 -25.95 -4.32 3.00
N SER A 95 -25.84 -3.19 2.27
CA SER A 95 -25.27 -3.24 0.90
C SER A 95 -24.41 -2.04 0.49
N ARG A 96 -23.87 -1.26 1.44
CA ARG A 96 -22.93 -0.17 1.12
C ARG A 96 -21.45 -0.48 1.38
N ASP A 97 -21.13 -1.58 2.04
CA ASP A 97 -19.75 -1.92 2.41
C ASP A 97 -18.93 -2.59 1.30
N HIS A 98 -19.54 -3.01 0.19
CA HIS A 98 -18.84 -3.84 -0.80
C HIS A 98 -18.36 -3.13 -2.08
N VAL A 99 -18.59 -1.82 -2.26
CA VAL A 99 -18.19 -1.11 -3.50
C VAL A 99 -17.34 0.14 -3.25
N VAL A 100 -17.06 0.49 -1.98
CA VAL A 100 -16.25 1.67 -1.61
C VAL A 100 -14.90 1.28 -0.98
N SER A 101 -14.35 0.09 -1.28
CA SER A 101 -13.01 -0.31 -0.82
C SER A 101 -11.87 0.03 -1.81
N GLY A 102 -12.18 0.69 -2.92
CA GLY A 102 -11.22 0.87 -4.01
C GLY A 102 -10.18 1.97 -3.79
N LEU A 103 -10.49 3.00 -3.00
CA LEU A 103 -9.63 4.19 -2.80
C LEU A 103 -9.71 4.76 -1.38
N ARG A 104 -10.40 4.09 -0.46
CA ARG A 104 -10.29 4.43 0.95
C ARG A 104 -8.93 3.95 1.42
N CYS A 105 -8.10 4.88 1.85
CA CYS A 105 -7.00 4.54 2.72
C CYS A 105 -7.64 4.25 4.09
N ASP A 106 -8.17 3.04 4.27
CA ASP A 106 -8.59 2.54 5.59
C ASP A 106 -7.33 2.23 6.39
N SER A 107 -6.65 3.32 6.73
CA SER A 107 -5.50 3.36 7.61
C SER A 107 -6.02 3.76 8.97
N SER A 108 -5.63 3.02 10.02
CA SER A 108 -5.93 3.35 11.41
C SER A 108 -5.40 4.73 11.85
N TYR A 109 -4.67 5.42 10.96
CA TYR A 109 -4.04 6.71 11.18
C TYR A 109 -4.79 7.89 10.51
N ILE A 110 -5.86 7.64 9.75
CA ILE A 110 -6.65 8.68 9.09
C ILE A 110 -7.89 8.98 9.94
N VAL A 111 -7.76 10.00 10.80
CA VAL A 111 -8.79 10.44 11.77
C VAL A 111 -10.02 11.06 11.09
N HIS A 112 -9.85 11.57 9.87
CA HIS A 112 -10.91 12.02 8.98
C HIS A 112 -10.61 11.47 7.58
N GLY A 113 -11.50 10.64 7.04
CA GLY A 113 -11.27 10.07 5.70
C GLY A 113 -11.06 11.19 4.68
N GLU A 114 -10.00 11.11 3.89
CA GLU A 114 -9.90 11.92 2.68
C GLU A 114 -10.28 11.05 1.48
N GLU A 115 -11.05 11.61 0.55
CA GLU A 115 -11.42 10.94 -0.70
C GLU A 115 -10.60 11.54 -1.83
N LEU A 116 -9.92 10.67 -2.59
CA LEU A 116 -9.41 11.05 -3.90
C LEU A 116 -10.59 11.09 -4.89
N ASN A 117 -10.84 12.26 -5.44
CA ASN A 117 -11.85 12.50 -6.45
C ASN A 117 -11.29 13.38 -7.58
N ALA A 118 -12.17 13.83 -8.49
CA ALA A 118 -11.81 14.80 -9.50
C ALA A 118 -12.71 16.05 -9.44
N SER A 119 -12.07 17.21 -9.34
CA SER A 119 -12.72 18.50 -9.07
C SER A 119 -12.28 19.55 -10.09
N ALA A 120 -12.99 20.68 -10.16
CA ALA A 120 -12.52 21.85 -10.91
C ALA A 120 -11.32 22.54 -10.23
N ARG A 121 -11.09 22.23 -8.95
CA ARG A 121 -10.00 22.77 -8.12
C ARG A 121 -8.79 21.84 -8.17
N PRO A 122 -7.57 22.36 -8.37
CA PRO A 122 -6.36 21.55 -8.28
C PRO A 122 -6.02 21.19 -6.83
N THR A 123 -5.56 19.97 -6.61
CA THR A 123 -4.76 19.59 -5.43
C THR A 123 -3.32 19.37 -5.86
N PHE A 124 -2.39 19.77 -5.01
CA PHE A 124 -0.97 19.57 -5.23
C PHE A 124 -0.51 18.23 -4.65
N PHE A 125 0.29 17.50 -5.41
CA PHE A 125 0.81 16.19 -5.04
C PHE A 125 2.33 16.20 -5.18
N HIS A 126 3.03 15.64 -4.19
CA HIS A 126 4.44 15.29 -4.35
C HIS A 126 4.56 13.96 -5.06
N THR A 127 5.38 13.90 -6.11
CA THR A 127 5.75 12.63 -6.72
C THR A 127 7.00 12.09 -6.04
N LEU A 128 6.96 10.85 -5.56
CA LEU A 128 8.13 10.17 -5.02
C LEU A 128 8.48 9.01 -5.95
N ARG A 129 9.76 8.93 -6.34
CA ARG A 129 10.29 7.78 -7.05
C ARG A 129 10.70 6.73 -6.04
N PHE A 130 10.09 5.56 -6.13
CA PHE A 130 10.40 4.42 -5.27
C PHE A 130 11.58 3.60 -5.79
N SER A 131 11.59 3.23 -7.08
CA SER A 131 12.74 2.54 -7.68
C SER A 131 12.94 2.90 -9.16
N SER A 132 14.14 2.66 -9.67
CA SER A 132 14.42 2.65 -11.11
C SER A 132 14.09 1.28 -11.69
N HIS A 133 13.59 1.23 -12.94
CA HIS A 133 13.35 -0.03 -13.64
C HIS A 133 14.64 -0.88 -13.75
N GLU A 134 15.81 -0.26 -13.74
CA GLU A 134 17.10 -0.95 -13.80
C GLU A 134 17.40 -1.78 -12.54
N ALA A 135 16.91 -1.37 -11.37
CA ALA A 135 17.06 -2.14 -10.13
C ALA A 135 16.32 -3.49 -10.14
N TRP A 136 15.35 -3.66 -11.05
CA TRP A 136 14.54 -4.88 -11.17
C TRP A 136 15.23 -5.96 -12.01
N VAL A 137 16.36 -5.63 -12.65
CA VAL A 137 16.97 -6.47 -13.70
C VAL A 137 17.90 -7.55 -13.12
N SER A 138 18.32 -7.46 -11.85
CA SER A 138 19.10 -8.52 -11.22
C SER A 138 18.20 -9.63 -10.69
N GLU A 139 18.02 -10.70 -11.47
CA GLU A 139 17.33 -11.91 -11.02
C GLU A 139 17.88 -12.38 -9.66
N GLY A 140 16.99 -12.66 -8.71
CA GLY A 140 17.35 -13.22 -7.41
C GLY A 140 17.74 -12.22 -6.32
N VAL A 141 17.76 -10.91 -6.59
CA VAL A 141 17.94 -9.90 -5.54
C VAL A 141 16.61 -9.60 -4.86
N VAL A 142 16.58 -9.64 -3.53
CA VAL A 142 15.43 -9.21 -2.73
C VAL A 142 15.53 -7.70 -2.53
N CYS A 143 14.49 -6.97 -2.89
CA CYS A 143 14.39 -5.52 -2.68
C CYS A 143 13.37 -5.18 -1.59
N GLY A 144 13.41 -3.96 -1.08
CA GLY A 144 12.31 -3.38 -0.32
C GLY A 144 10.99 -3.51 -1.09
N GLU A 145 9.90 -3.76 -0.36
CA GLU A 145 8.55 -4.08 -0.86
C GLU A 145 8.40 -5.45 -1.54
N SER A 146 9.45 -6.28 -1.60
CA SER A 146 9.38 -7.63 -2.18
C SER A 146 8.58 -8.60 -1.29
N PHE A 147 7.96 -9.59 -1.95
CA PHE A 147 7.35 -10.73 -1.25
C PHE A 147 8.34 -11.89 -1.16
N VAL A 148 8.54 -12.41 0.05
CA VAL A 148 9.54 -13.42 0.36
C VAL A 148 8.94 -14.56 1.18
N GLY A 149 9.60 -15.72 1.13
CA GLY A 149 9.44 -16.78 2.12
C GLY A 149 10.70 -16.90 2.97
N ILE A 150 10.56 -17.00 4.29
CA ILE A 150 11.69 -17.17 5.20
C ILE A 150 11.83 -18.67 5.49
N TYR A 151 12.86 -19.29 4.91
CA TYR A 151 13.09 -20.73 5.00
C TYR A 151 14.19 -21.07 6.01
N HIS A 152 13.89 -21.99 6.93
CA HIS A 152 14.84 -22.57 7.86
C HIS A 152 15.38 -23.87 7.28
N LYS A 153 16.67 -23.88 6.91
CA LYS A 153 17.31 -24.99 6.22
C LYS A 153 17.27 -26.30 7.03
N ASP A 154 17.69 -26.27 8.30
CA ASP A 154 17.85 -27.51 9.08
C ASP A 154 16.51 -28.13 9.52
N ALA A 155 15.45 -27.31 9.57
CA ALA A 155 14.11 -27.74 9.95
C ALA A 155 13.24 -28.02 8.72
N GLU A 156 13.76 -27.77 7.52
CA GLU A 156 13.04 -27.82 6.25
C GLU A 156 11.65 -27.15 6.30
N ALA A 157 11.59 -25.99 6.94
CA ALA A 157 10.35 -25.34 7.33
C ALA A 157 10.34 -23.87 6.91
N TYR A 158 9.15 -23.32 6.66
CA TYR A 158 8.98 -21.89 6.40
C TYR A 158 8.41 -21.21 7.64
N LEU A 159 8.89 -20.00 7.94
CA LEU A 159 8.24 -19.15 8.93
C LEU A 159 6.86 -18.79 8.39
N GLY A 160 5.83 -19.08 9.17
CA GLY A 160 4.48 -18.66 8.84
C GLY A 160 3.68 -18.26 10.06
N TYR A 161 2.49 -17.73 9.80
CA TYR A 161 1.57 -17.28 10.83
C TYR A 161 0.14 -17.64 10.45
N ASP A 162 -0.50 -18.42 11.32
CA ASP A 162 -1.91 -18.76 11.24
C ASP A 162 -2.46 -18.78 12.67
N PRO A 163 -3.24 -17.76 13.09
CA PRO A 163 -3.76 -17.67 14.45
C PRO A 163 -4.68 -18.84 14.82
N ALA A 164 -5.21 -19.58 13.85
CA ALA A 164 -5.99 -20.79 14.12
C ALA A 164 -5.10 -21.98 14.53
N ILE A 165 -3.82 -21.96 14.16
CA ILE A 165 -2.83 -23.00 14.49
C ILE A 165 -1.99 -22.56 15.71
N SER A 166 -1.50 -21.32 15.70
CA SER A 166 -0.65 -20.77 16.74
C SER A 166 -0.84 -19.26 16.83
N PRO A 167 -0.99 -18.68 18.04
CA PRO A 167 -1.03 -17.23 18.22
C PRO A 167 0.33 -16.57 17.96
N LEU A 168 1.40 -17.35 17.80
CA LEU A 168 2.75 -16.89 17.53
C LEU A 168 3.22 -17.34 16.13
N PRO A 169 4.11 -16.57 15.47
CA PRO A 169 4.74 -17.00 14.23
C PRO A 169 5.62 -18.23 14.49
N VAL A 170 5.46 -19.27 13.68
CA VAL A 170 6.12 -20.57 13.88
C VAL A 170 6.66 -21.11 12.57
N PHE A 171 7.74 -21.87 12.65
CA PHE A 171 8.26 -22.62 11.51
C PHE A 171 7.38 -23.85 11.26
N MET A 172 6.70 -23.87 10.11
CA MET A 172 5.85 -24.97 9.69
C MET A 172 6.58 -25.84 8.66
N GLY A 173 6.76 -27.11 8.99
CA GLY A 173 7.46 -28.09 8.15
C GLY A 173 6.80 -28.24 6.77
N SER A 174 7.62 -28.22 5.72
CA SER A 174 7.19 -28.26 4.32
C SER A 174 7.22 -29.69 3.75
N GLN A 175 6.84 -30.72 4.50
CA GLN A 175 6.97 -32.11 4.01
C GLN A 175 6.06 -32.47 2.81
N ARG A 176 5.17 -31.57 2.40
CA ARG A 176 4.61 -31.49 1.03
C ARG A 176 3.73 -30.26 0.99
N VAL A 177 4.32 -29.10 0.70
CA VAL A 177 3.49 -28.00 0.21
C VAL A 177 3.08 -28.40 -1.21
N ASN A 178 2.03 -29.22 -1.31
CA ASN A 178 1.41 -29.54 -2.58
C ASN A 178 1.07 -28.23 -3.31
N ALA A 179 0.97 -28.24 -4.63
CA ALA A 179 0.74 -27.02 -5.40
C ALA A 179 -0.50 -26.21 -4.92
N LYS A 180 -1.48 -26.86 -4.27
CA LYS A 180 -2.62 -26.21 -3.61
C LYS A 180 -2.24 -25.46 -2.32
N SER A 181 -1.37 -26.02 -1.49
CA SER A 181 -0.90 -25.42 -0.24
C SER A 181 0.10 -24.30 -0.50
N ARG A 182 0.80 -24.32 -1.65
CA ARG A 182 1.67 -23.19 -2.07
C ARG A 182 0.86 -21.94 -2.39
N LYS A 183 -0.46 -22.08 -2.58
CA LYS A 183 -1.37 -20.94 -2.75
C LYS A 183 -1.84 -20.36 -1.41
N LYS A 184 -1.54 -20.99 -0.27
CA LYS A 184 -1.84 -20.42 1.04
C LYS A 184 -0.79 -19.36 1.36
N CYS A 185 -1.23 -18.14 1.62
CA CYS A 185 -0.41 -16.97 1.89
C CYS A 185 0.17 -16.92 3.33
N ALA A 186 0.02 -17.98 4.12
CA ALA A 186 0.40 -18.05 5.54
C ALA A 186 1.92 -18.03 5.79
N TRP A 187 2.75 -18.18 4.76
CA TRP A 187 4.22 -18.16 4.83
C TRP A 187 4.83 -17.08 3.93
N ILE A 188 3.97 -16.23 3.35
CA ILE A 188 4.40 -15.13 2.48
C ILE A 188 4.49 -13.86 3.33
N TRP A 189 5.67 -13.25 3.28
CA TRP A 189 6.01 -12.04 3.99
C TRP A 189 6.33 -10.95 2.98
N LYS A 190 5.91 -9.72 3.25
CA LYS A 190 6.37 -8.54 2.54
C LYS A 190 7.48 -7.89 3.35
N VAL A 191 8.61 -7.62 2.71
CA VAL A 191 9.70 -6.85 3.31
C VAL A 191 9.38 -5.37 3.07
N GLU A 192 9.28 -4.57 4.12
CA GLU A 192 9.07 -3.12 4.00
C GLU A 192 10.29 -2.39 4.53
N SER A 193 10.84 -1.47 3.74
CA SER A 193 11.94 -0.61 4.18
C SER A 193 11.47 0.32 5.30
N SER A 194 12.35 0.67 6.24
CA SER A 194 12.00 1.64 7.29
C SER A 194 11.74 3.04 6.74
N ASP A 195 12.40 3.40 5.63
CA ASP A 195 12.20 4.61 4.87
C ASP A 195 11.42 4.30 3.58
N VAL A 196 10.41 5.12 3.30
CA VAL A 196 9.57 5.05 2.11
C VAL A 196 10.35 5.32 0.83
N LEU A 197 11.46 6.05 0.89
CA LEU A 197 12.33 6.35 -0.24
C LEU A 197 13.22 5.16 -0.64
N ASP A 198 13.44 4.22 0.28
CA ASP A 198 14.19 2.99 0.03
C ASP A 198 13.29 1.86 -0.53
N ALA A 199 12.05 2.18 -0.93
CA ALA A 199 11.09 1.18 -1.36
C ALA A 199 11.44 0.66 -2.78
N GLY A 200 12.06 -0.51 -2.85
CA GLY A 200 12.53 -1.11 -4.10
C GLY A 200 14.06 -1.07 -4.25
N GLU A 201 14.76 -0.46 -3.31
CA GLU A 201 16.21 -0.64 -3.17
C GLU A 201 16.54 -2.06 -2.68
N PRO A 202 17.70 -2.63 -3.04
CA PRO A 202 18.13 -3.93 -2.55
C PRO A 202 18.11 -4.00 -1.02
N VAL A 203 17.67 -5.13 -0.48
CA VAL A 203 17.79 -5.40 0.95
C VAL A 203 19.26 -5.65 1.27
N VAL A 204 19.83 -4.80 2.13
CA VAL A 204 21.24 -4.82 2.48
C VAL A 204 21.42 -5.42 3.88
N ARG A 205 22.53 -6.13 4.07
CA ARG A 205 22.94 -6.64 5.38
C ARG A 205 23.59 -5.53 6.20
N GLY A 206 23.33 -5.51 7.51
CA GLY A 206 23.99 -4.59 8.44
C GLY A 206 23.00 -3.92 9.40
N GLU A 207 23.55 -3.28 10.43
CA GLU A 207 22.76 -2.61 11.49
C GLU A 207 22.21 -1.25 11.07
N GLY A 208 22.81 -0.63 10.04
CA GLY A 208 22.40 0.69 9.55
C GLY A 208 21.13 0.69 8.68
N ARG A 209 20.58 -0.49 8.35
CA ARG A 209 19.34 -0.62 7.58
C ARG A 209 18.35 -1.48 8.35
N LEU A 210 17.12 -0.98 8.47
CA LEU A 210 16.06 -1.62 9.22
C LEU A 210 14.89 -1.92 8.28
N TYR A 211 14.28 -3.07 8.50
CA TYR A 211 13.18 -3.58 7.69
C TYR A 211 12.07 -4.07 8.60
N ARG A 212 10.84 -3.97 8.12
CA ARG A 212 9.67 -4.64 8.73
C ARG A 212 9.28 -5.83 7.88
N PHE A 213 8.79 -6.88 8.53
CA PHE A 213 8.28 -8.06 7.85
C PHE A 213 6.78 -8.15 8.10
N LYS A 214 6.00 -7.86 7.07
CA LYS A 214 4.55 -7.87 7.12
C LYS A 214 4.01 -9.19 6.60
N HIS A 215 3.24 -9.89 7.41
CA HIS A 215 2.58 -11.11 6.98
C HIS A 215 1.45 -10.78 6.00
N LEU A 216 1.50 -11.37 4.80
CA LEU A 216 0.59 -11.00 3.72
C LEU A 216 -0.88 -11.32 4.04
N ALA A 217 -1.15 -12.47 4.65
CA ALA A 217 -2.53 -12.91 4.87
C ALA A 217 -3.22 -12.17 6.03
N SER A 218 -2.49 -11.85 7.11
CA SER A 218 -3.06 -11.20 8.30
C SER A 218 -2.82 -9.69 8.36
N ASN A 219 -1.96 -9.15 7.49
CA ASN A 219 -1.58 -7.74 7.47
C ASN A 219 -0.88 -7.26 8.77
N LEU A 220 -0.37 -8.20 9.59
CA LEU A 220 0.36 -7.94 10.84
C LEU A 220 1.87 -7.93 10.61
N TYR A 221 2.62 -7.26 11.47
CA TYR A 221 4.08 -7.19 11.44
C TYR A 221 4.71 -8.17 12.42
N LEU A 222 5.81 -8.77 11.99
CA LEU A 222 6.70 -9.53 12.84
C LEU A 222 7.43 -8.57 13.78
N CYS A 223 7.51 -8.94 15.06
CA CYS A 223 8.00 -8.09 16.12
C CYS A 223 8.76 -8.91 17.16
N LEU A 224 9.84 -8.36 17.72
CA LEU A 224 10.51 -8.97 18.87
C LEU A 224 9.82 -8.53 20.16
N ASP A 225 9.42 -9.49 20.99
CA ASP A 225 8.95 -9.24 22.35
C ASP A 225 9.93 -9.87 23.35
N PRO A 226 10.77 -9.04 24.01
CA PRO A 226 11.72 -9.51 25.01
C PRO A 226 11.04 -10.17 26.22
N SER A 227 9.80 -9.78 26.55
CA SER A 227 9.08 -10.34 27.70
C SER A 227 8.60 -11.78 27.45
N MET A 228 8.28 -12.08 26.19
CA MET A 228 7.92 -13.42 25.72
C MET A 228 9.13 -14.23 25.24
N GLY A 229 10.32 -13.61 25.22
CA GLY A 229 11.57 -14.24 24.77
C GLY A 229 11.55 -14.66 23.30
N GLY A 230 10.75 -14.00 22.46
CA GLY A 230 10.51 -14.51 21.11
C GLY A 230 9.85 -13.53 20.14
N LEU A 231 9.47 -14.08 18.98
CA LEU A 231 8.78 -13.35 17.93
C LEU A 231 7.27 -13.36 18.20
N VAL A 232 6.64 -12.21 18.03
CA VAL A 232 5.19 -11.99 18.14
C VAL A 232 4.68 -11.25 16.92
N MET A 233 3.36 -11.13 16.81
CA MET A 233 2.71 -10.35 15.76
C MET A 233 2.11 -9.07 16.34
N THR A 234 2.25 -7.94 15.64
CA THR A 234 1.64 -6.67 16.02
C THR A 234 0.93 -6.02 14.82
N ASN A 235 -0.13 -5.27 15.06
CA ASN A 235 -0.74 -4.39 14.06
C ASN A 235 -0.13 -2.97 14.09
N GLU A 236 0.73 -2.67 15.07
CA GLU A 236 1.35 -1.37 15.25
C GLU A 236 2.56 -1.19 14.32
N TYR A 237 2.39 -0.37 13.29
CA TYR A 237 3.46 -0.09 12.32
C TYR A 237 4.65 0.64 12.95
N HIS A 238 4.39 1.56 13.88
CA HIS A 238 5.43 2.36 14.53
C HIS A 238 6.08 1.66 15.73
N HIS A 239 5.76 0.39 15.99
CA HIS A 239 6.36 -0.33 17.09
C HIS A 239 7.86 -0.52 16.82
N ASN A 240 8.73 0.06 17.64
CA ASN A 240 10.18 0.05 17.40
C ASN A 240 10.75 -1.37 17.30
N THR A 241 10.16 -2.34 18.01
CA THR A 241 10.64 -3.73 17.96
C THR A 241 10.13 -4.52 16.75
N SER A 242 9.36 -3.89 15.85
CA SER A 242 9.05 -4.43 14.51
C SER A 242 10.15 -4.13 13.47
N LEU A 243 11.11 -3.25 13.82
CA LEU A 243 12.26 -2.94 12.98
C LEU A 243 13.36 -3.99 13.21
N LEU A 244 13.68 -4.72 12.16
CA LEU A 244 14.64 -5.82 12.18
C LEU A 244 15.77 -5.53 11.19
N SER A 245 17.02 -5.78 11.62
CA SER A 245 18.20 -5.74 10.75
C SER A 245 18.55 -7.15 10.28
N LEU A 246 18.95 -7.32 9.01
CA LEU A 246 19.54 -8.57 8.55
C LEU A 246 21.04 -8.56 8.81
N LYS A 247 21.53 -9.52 9.60
CA LYS A 247 22.95 -9.66 9.92
C LYS A 247 23.54 -10.89 9.26
N GLU A 248 24.78 -10.77 8.82
CA GLU A 248 25.58 -11.94 8.51
C GLU A 248 26.06 -12.54 9.82
N LEU A 249 25.67 -13.79 10.09
CA LEU A 249 26.34 -14.58 11.10
C LEU A 249 27.75 -14.80 10.58
N GLY A 250 28.73 -14.12 11.17
CA GLY A 250 30.14 -14.31 10.84
C GLY A 250 30.43 -15.80 10.78
N ARG A 251 31.17 -16.25 9.74
CA ARG A 251 31.47 -17.66 9.50
C ARG A 251 31.79 -18.34 10.83
N ALA A 252 30.88 -19.19 11.31
CA ALA A 252 31.22 -20.11 12.37
C ALA A 252 32.44 -20.88 11.86
N LEU A 253 33.56 -20.75 12.58
CA LEU A 253 34.76 -21.52 12.27
C LEU A 253 34.35 -22.99 12.12
N PRO A 254 34.88 -23.71 11.12
CA PRO A 254 34.61 -25.14 11.01
C PRO A 254 35.03 -25.81 12.32
N GLY A 255 34.04 -26.38 13.01
CA GLY A 255 34.25 -27.30 14.14
C GLY A 255 34.70 -28.66 13.66
#